data_AF-A0A1I2DZ10-F1
#
_entry.id   AF-A0A1I2DZ10-F1
#
_cell.length_a   1.000
_cell.length_b   1.000
_cell.length_c   1.000
_cell.angle_alpha   90.00
_cell.angle_beta   90.00
_cell.angle_gamma   90.00
#
_symmetry.space_group_name_H-M   'P 1'
#
loop_
_entity.id
_entity.type
_entity.pdbx_description
1 polymer ?
#
loop_
_entity_poly.entity_id
_entity_poly.type
_entity_poly.pdbx_seq_one_letter_code
_entity_poly.pdbx_strand_id
1 'polypeptide(L)'
;MSFYKSVELFDDENFIELLKIISPGSPLRVGLDNVLKAKTGGLIIIGDDEEILKLVDGGFELNAKYSPASLYELAKMDGAIVIDGNIDQIRFANTQLMPNQDIATQETGTRHRTAERVAKQTEAIVIAISQRRSVITIYKGNKKYIVEDNNTLLTKANQAFQTLEKAKLSQEQALLNLNALEFSDMATIYDVVFAMSKVELVLRLTDIMERYLLALGDEGFLIRNQYEQLIGRTKDDRELLIKDYVIEEINKKNFKKKIEALSSEDLIDLSKIAKIMGFSGYNENLDKPTSPKGYRLLNKIHKLPESIIENIVDYFGKLSNILNASIEELDEVEGIGEIRATYIRNGLIKMKKLAVLDRQI
;
A
#
# COMPACT_ATOMS: atom_id res chain seq x y z
N MET A 1 -4.64 -10.80 17.27
CA MET A 1 -5.54 -9.62 17.19
C MET A 1 -4.80 -8.30 16.89
N SER A 2 -3.73 -8.25 16.08
CA SER A 2 -3.01 -6.96 15.88
C SER A 2 -2.27 -6.75 14.54
N PHE A 3 -2.46 -7.58 13.50
CA PHE A 3 -1.94 -7.23 12.17
C PHE A 3 -2.88 -6.25 11.45
N TYR A 4 -4.19 -6.47 11.54
CA TYR A 4 -5.21 -5.57 10.96
C TYR A 4 -5.44 -4.29 11.77
N LYS A 5 -5.27 -4.33 13.10
CA LYS A 5 -5.48 -3.15 13.96
C LYS A 5 -4.40 -2.06 13.77
N SER A 6 -3.17 -2.45 13.39
CA SER A 6 -2.17 -1.48 12.94
C SER A 6 -2.53 -0.93 11.56
N VAL A 7 -3.10 -1.75 10.66
CA VAL A 7 -3.50 -1.35 9.29
C VAL A 7 -4.65 -0.34 9.28
N GLU A 8 -5.66 -0.48 10.15
CA GLU A 8 -6.80 0.45 10.27
C GLU A 8 -6.40 1.89 10.63
N LEU A 9 -5.26 2.10 11.29
CA LEU A 9 -4.75 3.45 11.60
C LEU A 9 -4.29 4.20 10.34
N PHE A 10 -3.86 3.49 9.30
CA PHE A 10 -3.29 4.08 8.08
C PHE A 10 -4.33 4.41 7.00
N ASP A 11 -5.62 4.15 7.23
CA ASP A 11 -6.70 4.47 6.26
C ASP A 11 -7.25 5.90 6.38
N ASP A 12 -6.76 6.69 7.35
CA ASP A 12 -7.12 8.11 7.51
C ASP A 12 -6.03 9.02 6.94
N GLU A 13 -6.36 9.84 5.94
CA GLU A 13 -5.43 10.82 5.33
C GLU A 13 -4.80 11.75 6.39
N ASN A 14 -5.56 12.14 7.41
CA ASN A 14 -5.06 12.95 8.53
C ASN A 14 -4.00 12.25 9.36
N PHE A 15 -3.98 10.92 9.33
CA PHE A 15 -3.02 10.08 10.03
C PHE A 15 -1.78 9.82 9.17
N ILE A 16 -1.92 9.74 7.85
CA ILE A 16 -0.80 9.67 6.90
C ILE A 16 0.11 10.89 7.04
N GLU A 17 -0.47 12.10 7.15
CA GLU A 17 0.29 13.32 7.38
C GLU A 17 1.00 13.30 8.74
N LEU A 18 0.29 12.86 9.78
CA LEU A 18 0.88 12.68 11.11
C LEU A 18 2.07 11.73 11.07
N LEU A 19 1.98 10.61 10.35
CA LEU A 19 3.07 9.66 10.22
C LEU A 19 4.29 10.31 9.57
N LYS A 20 4.12 11.08 8.48
CA LYS A 20 5.25 11.76 7.82
C LYS A 20 6.04 12.66 8.78
N ILE A 21 5.36 13.41 9.64
CA ILE A 21 6.03 14.31 10.58
C ILE A 21 6.66 13.61 11.78
N ILE A 22 6.31 12.35 12.07
CA ILE A 22 6.88 11.54 13.17
C ILE A 22 7.71 10.34 12.69
N SER A 23 7.82 10.15 11.38
CA SER A 23 8.62 9.09 10.79
C SER A 23 10.11 9.33 11.07
N PRO A 24 10.92 8.28 11.24
CA PRO A 24 12.37 8.38 11.39
C PRO A 24 13.00 9.23 10.28
N GLY A 25 13.93 10.10 10.66
CA GLY A 25 14.55 11.10 9.78
C GLY A 25 13.91 12.49 9.85
N SER A 26 12.62 12.59 10.18
CA SER A 26 11.97 13.90 10.33
C SER A 26 12.55 14.71 11.51
N PRO A 27 12.65 16.05 11.40
CA PRO A 27 13.18 16.89 12.48
C PRO A 27 12.43 16.74 13.80
N LEU A 28 11.12 16.56 13.75
CA LEU A 28 10.31 16.31 14.95
C LEU A 28 10.66 14.96 15.57
N ARG A 29 10.68 13.87 14.78
CA ARG A 29 11.04 12.55 15.29
C ARG A 29 12.42 12.51 15.93
N VAL A 30 13.43 13.12 15.30
CA VAL A 30 14.80 13.20 15.87
C VAL A 30 14.78 13.90 17.23
N GLY A 31 14.02 15.00 17.36
CA GLY A 31 13.86 15.71 18.62
C GLY A 31 13.17 14.85 19.69
N LEU A 32 12.07 14.19 19.35
CA LEU A 32 11.34 13.31 20.27
C LEU A 32 12.19 12.12 20.72
N ASP A 33 12.94 11.50 19.81
CA ASP A 33 13.86 10.39 20.12
C ASP A 33 14.99 10.84 21.07
N ASN A 34 15.50 12.07 20.92
CA ASN A 34 16.49 12.64 21.84
C ASN A 34 15.93 12.81 23.25
N VAL A 35 14.70 13.33 23.37
CA VAL A 35 13.99 13.46 24.66
C VAL A 35 13.76 12.07 25.28
N LEU A 36 13.36 11.10 24.46
CA LEU A 36 13.15 9.72 24.92
C LEU A 36 14.45 9.06 25.42
N LYS A 37 15.55 9.17 24.65
CA LYS A 37 16.86 8.58 24.99
C LYS A 37 17.46 9.16 26.26
N ALA A 38 17.24 10.45 26.52
CA ALA A 38 17.67 11.10 27.75
C ALA A 38 16.83 10.74 28.97
N LYS A 39 15.79 9.91 28.80
CA LYS A 39 14.84 9.53 29.86
C LYS A 39 14.21 10.77 30.50
N THR A 40 13.92 11.79 29.69
CA THR A 40 13.15 12.95 30.10
C THR A 40 11.68 12.75 29.70
N GLY A 41 10.77 13.28 30.51
CA GLY A 41 9.37 13.37 30.12
C GLY A 41 9.16 14.49 29.12
N GLY A 42 8.00 14.53 28.47
CA GLY A 42 7.66 15.64 27.58
C GLY A 42 6.17 15.71 27.36
N LEU A 43 5.65 16.93 27.25
CA LEU A 43 4.30 17.22 26.76
C LEU A 43 4.45 18.28 25.68
N ILE A 44 4.22 17.91 24.43
CA ILE A 44 4.42 18.77 23.27
C ILE A 44 3.08 18.92 22.57
N ILE A 45 2.71 20.14 22.17
CA ILE A 45 1.56 20.40 21.31
C ILE A 45 2.04 21.04 20.01
N ILE A 46 1.48 20.59 18.90
CA ILE A 46 1.71 21.15 17.56
C ILE A 46 0.46 21.92 17.16
N GLY A 47 0.62 23.23 16.96
CA GLY A 47 -0.43 24.19 16.69
C GLY A 47 -0.37 25.39 17.62
N ASP A 48 -0.74 26.55 17.09
CA ASP A 48 -0.72 27.84 17.77
C ASP A 48 -1.99 28.67 17.52
N ASP A 49 -3.09 27.99 17.19
CA ASP A 49 -4.42 28.60 17.06
C ASP A 49 -4.89 29.21 18.38
N GLU A 50 -5.79 30.20 18.30
CA GLU A 50 -6.31 30.90 19.49
C GLU A 50 -6.86 29.96 20.57
N GLU A 51 -7.48 28.85 20.16
CA GLU A 51 -8.01 27.85 21.10
C GLU A 51 -6.90 27.19 21.92
N ILE A 52 -5.75 26.91 21.31
CA ILE A 52 -4.58 26.33 21.99
C ILE A 52 -3.97 27.36 22.93
N LEU A 53 -3.78 28.59 22.45
CA LEU A 53 -3.18 29.67 23.24
C LEU A 53 -4.00 30.03 24.48
N LYS A 54 -5.33 29.90 24.43
CA LYS A 54 -6.21 30.06 25.61
C LYS A 54 -6.00 29.00 26.69
N LEU A 55 -5.39 27.86 26.37
CA LEU A 55 -5.08 26.78 27.33
C LEU A 55 -3.70 26.93 27.96
N VAL A 56 -2.85 27.81 27.43
CA VAL A 56 -1.47 28.04 27.88
C VAL A 56 -1.49 28.95 29.10
N ASP A 57 -1.02 28.45 30.24
CA ASP A 57 -0.88 29.22 31.48
C ASP A 57 0.59 29.25 31.94
N GLY A 58 1.09 30.45 32.24
CA GLY A 58 2.48 30.69 32.60
C GLY A 58 3.52 30.23 31.55
N GLY A 59 4.75 30.01 32.01
CA GLY A 59 5.88 29.62 31.17
C GLY A 59 6.58 30.79 30.49
N PHE A 60 7.33 30.49 29.44
CA PHE A 60 8.08 31.47 28.66
C PHE A 60 7.62 31.50 27.22
N GLU A 61 7.25 32.68 26.72
CA GLU A 61 7.08 32.94 25.30
C GLU A 61 8.47 33.10 24.66
N LEU A 62 8.80 32.26 23.69
CA LEU A 62 10.14 32.21 23.08
C LEU A 62 10.13 32.73 21.64
N ASN A 63 9.16 32.30 20.83
CA ASN A 63 9.11 32.54 19.38
C ASN A 63 10.46 32.21 18.69
N ALA A 64 11.07 31.09 19.10
CA ALA A 64 12.39 30.65 18.64
C ALA A 64 12.28 29.63 17.51
N LYS A 65 13.22 29.63 16.57
CA LYS A 65 13.25 28.63 15.48
C LYS A 65 13.35 27.20 16.04
N TYR A 66 12.53 26.30 15.51
CA TYR A 66 12.55 24.89 15.86
C TYR A 66 13.88 24.24 15.44
N SER A 67 14.44 23.44 16.33
CA SER A 67 15.47 22.47 16.00
C SER A 67 15.33 21.26 16.94
N PRO A 68 15.77 20.05 16.52
CA PRO A 68 15.76 18.87 17.40
C PRO A 68 16.51 19.10 18.72
N ALA A 69 17.59 19.90 18.69
CA ALA A 69 18.38 20.26 19.86
C ALA A 69 17.61 21.22 20.78
N SER A 70 16.93 22.23 20.22
CA SER A 70 16.11 23.16 21.00
C SER A 70 14.97 22.44 21.72
N LEU A 71 14.28 21.52 21.03
CA LEU A 71 13.23 20.70 21.64
C LEU A 71 13.80 19.86 22.79
N TYR A 72 14.95 19.22 22.56
CA TYR A 72 15.63 18.41 23.56
C TYR A 72 16.00 19.20 24.83
N GLU A 73 16.58 20.39 24.69
CA GLU A 73 16.98 21.22 25.82
C GLU A 73 15.77 21.73 26.61
N LEU A 74 14.73 22.21 25.92
CA LEU A 74 13.52 22.72 26.55
C LEU A 74 12.72 21.63 27.26
N ALA A 75 12.74 20.40 26.75
CA ALA A 75 12.06 19.25 27.36
C ALA A 75 12.68 18.80 28.71
N LYS A 76 13.84 19.34 29.09
CA LYS A 76 14.42 19.14 30.43
C LYS A 76 13.67 19.95 31.50
N MET A 77 12.93 20.98 31.09
CA MET A 77 12.06 21.75 31.97
C MET A 77 10.77 20.97 32.25
N ASP A 78 10.07 21.34 33.32
CA ASP A 78 8.72 20.86 33.57
C ASP A 78 7.70 21.52 32.62
N GLY A 79 6.46 21.06 32.65
CA GLY A 79 5.37 21.62 31.85
C GLY A 79 5.34 21.13 30.41
N ALA A 80 4.78 21.97 29.53
CA ALA A 80 4.55 21.69 28.12
C ALA A 80 5.36 22.62 27.21
N ILE A 81 5.52 22.18 25.96
CA ILE A 81 6.14 22.93 24.87
C ILE A 81 5.10 23.09 23.77
N VAL A 82 4.90 24.32 23.31
CA VAL A 82 4.00 24.66 22.20
C VAL A 82 4.86 24.96 20.98
N ILE A 83 4.64 24.21 19.91
CA ILE A 83 5.26 24.40 18.60
C ILE A 83 4.17 24.85 17.64
N ASP A 84 4.48 25.75 16.72
CA ASP A 84 3.54 26.18 15.68
C ASP A 84 3.10 25.02 14.76
N GLY A 85 2.01 25.23 14.02
CA GLY A 85 1.44 24.20 13.14
C GLY A 85 2.38 23.67 12.06
N ASN A 86 3.35 24.49 11.62
CA ASN A 86 4.33 24.14 10.59
C ASN A 86 5.61 23.48 11.14
N ILE A 87 5.77 23.41 12.46
CA ILE A 87 6.98 22.89 13.13
C ILE A 87 8.23 23.72 12.78
N ASP A 88 8.04 25.02 12.60
CA ASP A 88 9.08 26.00 12.29
C ASP A 88 9.53 26.77 13.54
N GLN A 89 8.63 26.95 14.51
CA GLN A 89 8.88 27.76 15.70
C GLN A 89 8.35 27.12 16.99
N ILE A 90 9.17 27.21 18.05
CA ILE A 90 8.76 26.94 19.42
C ILE A 90 8.19 28.24 19.99
N ARG A 91 6.86 28.25 20.19
CA ARG A 91 6.10 29.41 20.68
C ARG A 91 6.27 29.56 22.19
N PHE A 92 6.06 28.49 22.94
CA PHE A 92 6.12 28.47 24.40
C PHE A 92 6.87 27.27 24.94
N ALA A 93 7.50 27.43 26.10
CA ALA A 93 8.07 26.34 26.89
C ALA A 93 7.80 26.54 28.38
N ASN A 94 7.84 25.45 29.15
CA ASN A 94 7.58 25.45 30.60
C ASN A 94 6.19 26.02 30.97
N THR A 95 5.21 25.79 30.10
CA THR A 95 3.82 26.23 30.33
C THR A 95 2.98 25.10 30.92
N GLN A 96 1.90 25.45 31.62
CA GLN A 96 0.90 24.50 32.08
C GLN A 96 -0.32 24.56 31.16
N LEU A 97 -0.67 23.42 30.55
CA LEU A 97 -1.89 23.31 29.75
C LEU A 97 -3.11 23.08 30.64
N MET A 98 -4.14 23.92 30.48
CA MET A 98 -5.38 23.91 31.27
C MET A 98 -6.62 23.51 30.43
N PRO A 99 -6.73 22.25 29.97
CA PRO A 99 -7.91 21.80 29.24
C PRO A 99 -9.14 21.67 30.16
N ASN A 100 -10.33 21.63 29.56
CA ASN A 100 -11.58 21.37 30.27
C ASN A 100 -11.51 20.02 31.02
N GLN A 101 -11.75 20.05 32.33
CA GLN A 101 -11.67 18.88 33.21
C GLN A 101 -12.82 17.89 33.02
N ASP A 102 -13.95 18.34 32.45
CA ASP A 102 -15.13 17.53 32.17
C ASP A 102 -14.92 16.59 30.97
N ILE A 103 -13.89 16.83 30.15
CA ILE A 103 -13.55 15.95 29.03
C ILE A 103 -13.07 14.60 29.58
N ALA A 104 -13.78 13.54 29.17
CA ALA A 104 -13.47 12.18 29.55
C ALA A 104 -12.10 11.73 29.02
N THR A 105 -11.35 11.05 29.88
CA THR A 105 -10.01 10.51 29.57
C THR A 105 -9.90 9.09 30.11
N GLN A 106 -9.23 8.22 29.36
CA GLN A 106 -8.92 6.85 29.78
C GLN A 106 -7.49 6.70 30.29
N GLU A 107 -6.73 7.80 30.29
CA GLU A 107 -5.33 7.81 30.72
C GLU A 107 -5.19 7.93 32.24
N THR A 108 -4.12 7.37 32.78
CA THR A 108 -3.85 7.34 34.23
C THR A 108 -2.80 8.36 34.68
N GLY A 109 -1.89 8.78 33.80
CA GLY A 109 -0.85 9.76 34.11
C GLY A 109 -1.29 11.20 33.83
N THR A 110 -0.92 12.16 34.69
CA THR A 110 -1.32 13.58 34.54
C THR A 110 -0.98 14.14 33.16
N ARG A 111 0.24 13.92 32.65
CA ARG A 111 0.64 14.34 31.29
C ARG A 111 -0.22 13.71 30.20
N HIS A 112 -0.48 12.41 30.28
CA HIS A 112 -1.28 11.71 29.27
C HIS A 112 -2.76 12.12 29.32
N ARG A 113 -3.31 12.36 30.52
CA ARG A 113 -4.67 12.90 30.70
C ARG A 113 -4.79 14.29 30.11
N THR A 114 -3.82 15.16 30.38
CA THR A 114 -3.77 16.50 29.77
C THR A 114 -3.65 16.38 28.25
N ALA A 115 -2.76 15.53 27.74
CA ALA A 115 -2.58 15.34 26.30
C ALA A 115 -3.87 14.89 25.60
N GLU A 116 -4.55 13.86 26.13
CA GLU A 116 -5.79 13.37 25.56
C GLU A 116 -6.90 14.43 25.58
N ARG A 117 -7.03 15.18 26.68
CA ARG A 117 -8.06 16.22 26.80
C ARG A 117 -7.81 17.40 25.88
N VAL A 118 -6.57 17.87 25.79
CA VAL A 118 -6.21 18.98 24.90
C VAL A 118 -6.45 18.55 23.44
N ALA A 119 -6.05 17.34 23.05
CA ALA A 119 -6.27 16.82 21.71
C ALA A 119 -7.77 16.72 21.36
N LYS A 120 -8.62 16.26 22.29
CA LYS A 120 -10.09 16.23 22.09
C LYS A 120 -10.74 17.60 22.06
N GLN A 121 -10.18 18.56 22.79
CA GLN A 121 -10.75 19.90 22.89
C GLN A 121 -10.42 20.77 21.68
N THR A 122 -9.22 20.61 21.12
CA THR A 122 -8.66 21.52 20.10
C THR A 122 -8.45 20.85 18.74
N GLU A 123 -8.63 19.52 18.65
CA GLU A 123 -8.26 18.70 17.50
C GLU A 123 -6.77 18.77 17.10
N ALA A 124 -5.94 19.46 17.91
CA ALA A 124 -4.50 19.58 17.71
C ALA A 124 -3.77 18.27 17.97
N ILE A 125 -2.55 18.17 17.43
CA ILE A 125 -1.66 17.04 17.70
C ILE A 125 -0.96 17.28 19.03
N VAL A 126 -1.17 16.38 19.98
CA VAL A 126 -0.54 16.44 21.30
C VAL A 126 0.27 15.18 21.57
N ILE A 127 1.54 15.37 21.93
CA ILE A 127 2.54 14.32 22.08
C ILE A 127 2.95 14.24 23.54
N ALA A 128 2.79 13.07 24.14
CA ALA A 128 3.23 12.76 25.49
C ALA A 128 4.38 11.75 25.46
N ILE A 129 5.49 12.10 26.10
CA ILE A 129 6.66 11.23 26.26
C ILE A 129 6.70 10.70 27.69
N SER A 130 6.58 9.37 27.82
CA SER A 130 6.60 8.70 29.11
C SER A 130 8.03 8.31 29.48
N GLN A 131 8.61 9.02 30.44
CA GLN A 131 9.94 8.71 30.99
C GLN A 131 10.04 7.26 31.52
N ARG A 132 9.01 6.78 32.23
CA ARG A 132 9.04 5.44 32.86
C ARG A 132 8.90 4.31 31.84
N ARG A 133 8.07 4.51 30.83
CA ARG A 133 7.74 3.48 29.84
C ARG A 133 8.64 3.54 28.60
N SER A 134 9.40 4.62 28.44
CA SER A 134 10.18 4.90 27.23
C SER A 134 9.32 4.77 25.96
N VAL A 135 8.13 5.36 25.98
CA VAL A 135 7.23 5.41 24.81
C VAL A 135 6.81 6.84 24.51
N ILE A 136 6.67 7.12 23.21
CA ILE A 136 6.05 8.34 22.69
C ILE A 136 4.60 8.01 22.35
N THR A 137 3.66 8.79 22.86
CA THR A 137 2.23 8.64 22.58
C THR A 137 1.70 9.92 21.97
N ILE A 138 0.92 9.79 20.91
CA ILE A 138 0.33 10.90 20.16
C ILE A 138 -1.18 10.82 20.27
N TYR A 139 -1.79 11.98 20.48
CA TYR A 139 -3.23 12.18 20.56
C TYR A 139 -3.64 13.18 19.48
N LYS A 140 -4.72 12.88 18.74
CA LYS A 140 -5.37 13.79 17.78
C LYS A 140 -6.88 13.50 17.81
N GLY A 141 -7.67 14.47 18.25
CA GLY A 141 -9.08 14.27 18.54
C GLY A 141 -9.31 13.08 19.49
N ASN A 142 -10.14 12.12 19.08
CA ASN A 142 -10.40 10.90 19.85
C ASN A 142 -9.41 9.75 19.59
N LYS A 143 -8.38 9.97 18.76
CA LYS A 143 -7.42 8.92 18.38
C LYS A 143 -6.18 8.99 19.26
N LYS A 144 -5.67 7.80 19.59
CA LYS A 144 -4.43 7.60 20.32
C LYS A 144 -3.52 6.68 19.50
N TYR A 145 -2.28 7.10 19.33
CA TYR A 145 -1.25 6.32 18.65
C TYR A 145 -0.01 6.21 19.53
N ILE A 146 0.53 5.00 19.65
CA ILE A 146 1.81 4.77 20.34
C ILE A 146 2.85 4.60 19.23
N VAL A 147 3.84 5.48 19.23
CA VAL A 147 4.92 5.42 18.23
C VAL A 147 5.75 4.19 18.51
N GLU A 148 5.86 3.33 17.50
CA GLU A 148 6.70 2.13 17.57
C GLU A 148 8.18 2.50 17.54
N ASP A 149 9.00 1.73 18.26
CA ASP A 149 10.44 1.86 18.17
C ASP A 149 10.94 1.42 16.79
N ASN A 150 12.02 2.05 16.31
CA ASN A 150 12.53 1.82 14.96
C ASN A 150 12.89 0.36 14.69
N ASN A 151 13.39 -0.37 15.69
CA ASN A 151 13.79 -1.78 15.53
C ASN A 151 12.57 -2.69 15.35
N THR A 152 11.52 -2.48 16.15
CA THR A 152 10.25 -3.19 15.99
C THR A 152 9.62 -2.90 14.64
N LEU A 153 9.58 -1.63 14.24
CA LEU A 153 9.01 -1.22 12.95
C LEU A 153 9.78 -1.84 11.78
N LEU A 154 11.12 -1.79 11.82
CA LEU A 154 11.99 -2.39 10.82
C LEU A 154 11.85 -3.91 10.77
N THR A 155 11.70 -4.57 11.92
CA THR A 155 11.46 -6.02 11.99
C THR A 155 10.14 -6.39 11.31
N LYS A 156 9.05 -5.67 11.60
CA LYS A 156 7.75 -5.89 10.96
C LYS A 156 7.78 -5.61 9.46
N ALA A 157 8.46 -4.54 9.04
CA ALA A 157 8.61 -4.21 7.63
C ALA A 157 9.39 -5.30 6.87
N ASN A 158 10.47 -5.84 7.45
CA ASN A 158 11.21 -6.97 6.87
C ASN A 158 10.34 -8.23 6.76
N GLN A 159 9.52 -8.54 7.77
CA GLN A 159 8.59 -9.68 7.72
C GLN A 159 7.52 -9.48 6.62
N ALA A 160 6.98 -8.27 6.49
CA ALA A 160 6.03 -7.92 5.44
C ALA A 160 6.67 -8.05 4.05
N PHE A 161 7.89 -7.53 3.88
CA PHE A 161 8.63 -7.64 2.62
C PHE A 161 8.93 -9.10 2.23
N GLN A 162 9.40 -9.93 3.16
CA GLN A 162 9.60 -11.37 2.90
C GLN A 162 8.31 -12.09 2.51
N THR A 163 7.18 -11.68 3.08
CA THR A 163 5.86 -12.23 2.72
C THR A 163 5.46 -11.79 1.32
N LEU A 164 5.68 -10.52 0.97
CA LEU A 164 5.45 -9.96 -0.36
C LEU A 164 6.33 -10.65 -1.41
N GLU A 165 7.60 -10.88 -1.13
CA GLU A 165 8.54 -11.58 -2.02
C GLU A 165 8.06 -13.00 -2.33
N LYS A 166 7.67 -13.77 -1.31
CA LYS A 166 7.10 -15.11 -1.51
C LYS A 166 5.79 -15.09 -2.30
N ALA A 167 4.92 -14.12 -2.02
CA ALA A 167 3.68 -13.96 -2.76
C ALA A 167 3.95 -13.61 -4.22
N LYS A 168 4.96 -12.76 -4.50
CA LYS A 168 5.38 -12.39 -5.84
C LYS A 168 5.89 -13.60 -6.63
N LEU A 169 6.75 -14.42 -6.04
CA LEU A 169 7.19 -15.68 -6.65
C LEU A 169 6.00 -16.60 -6.96
N SER A 170 5.04 -16.71 -6.02
CA SER A 170 3.82 -17.50 -6.25
C SER A 170 2.95 -16.93 -7.39
N GLN A 171 2.86 -15.60 -7.54
CA GLN A 171 2.16 -14.96 -8.65
C GLN A 171 2.85 -15.27 -9.98
N GLU A 172 4.17 -15.12 -10.05
CA GLU A 172 4.96 -15.38 -11.26
C GLU A 172 4.78 -16.83 -11.71
N GLN A 173 4.89 -17.80 -10.79
CA GLN A 173 4.66 -19.20 -11.11
C GLN A 173 3.23 -19.45 -11.60
N ALA A 174 2.22 -18.86 -10.96
CA ALA A 174 0.83 -19.03 -11.39
C ALA A 174 0.59 -18.47 -12.81
N LEU A 175 1.17 -17.32 -13.13
CA LEU A 175 1.08 -16.71 -14.47
C LEU A 175 1.87 -17.48 -15.52
N LEU A 176 3.00 -18.10 -15.15
CA LEU A 176 3.76 -18.99 -16.02
C LEU A 176 2.96 -20.26 -16.36
N ASN A 177 2.39 -20.90 -15.35
CA ASN A 177 1.53 -22.07 -15.53
C ASN A 177 0.32 -21.73 -16.42
N LEU A 178 -0.33 -20.58 -16.17
CA LEU A 178 -1.44 -20.13 -16.99
C LEU A 178 -1.01 -19.89 -18.45
N ASN A 179 0.17 -19.28 -18.72
CA ASN A 179 0.66 -19.12 -20.10
C ASN A 179 0.76 -20.47 -20.82
N ALA A 180 1.30 -21.49 -20.15
CA ALA A 180 1.48 -22.81 -20.76
C ALA A 180 0.13 -23.43 -21.13
N LEU A 181 -0.87 -23.32 -20.25
CA LEU A 181 -2.23 -23.79 -20.51
C LEU A 181 -2.91 -23.01 -21.62
N GLU A 182 -2.74 -21.69 -21.67
CA GLU A 182 -3.27 -20.84 -22.74
C GLU A 182 -2.66 -21.18 -24.12
N PHE A 183 -1.36 -21.41 -24.20
CA PHE A 183 -0.69 -21.81 -25.45
C PHE A 183 -1.12 -23.21 -25.95
N SER A 184 -1.60 -24.06 -25.04
CA SER A 184 -2.15 -25.38 -25.33
C SER A 184 -3.67 -25.38 -25.50
N ASP A 185 -4.35 -24.23 -25.34
CA ASP A 185 -5.82 -24.10 -25.31
C ASP A 185 -6.48 -25.06 -24.29
N MET A 186 -5.83 -25.22 -23.13
CA MET A 186 -6.24 -26.11 -22.03
C MET A 186 -6.55 -25.35 -20.73
N ALA A 187 -6.59 -24.02 -20.78
CA ALA A 187 -6.88 -23.22 -19.60
C ALA A 187 -8.32 -23.43 -19.12
N THR A 188 -8.50 -23.52 -17.81
CA THR A 188 -9.81 -23.60 -17.16
C THR A 188 -10.12 -22.33 -16.39
N ILE A 189 -11.37 -22.16 -15.96
CA ILE A 189 -11.75 -21.05 -15.07
C ILE A 189 -10.92 -21.09 -13.77
N TYR A 190 -10.62 -22.29 -13.25
CA TYR A 190 -9.77 -22.48 -12.08
C TYR A 190 -8.41 -21.80 -12.26
N ASP A 191 -7.72 -22.08 -13.37
CA ASP A 191 -6.36 -21.60 -13.62
C ASP A 191 -6.31 -20.06 -13.67
N VAL A 192 -7.29 -19.47 -14.35
CA VAL A 192 -7.43 -18.02 -14.50
C VAL A 192 -7.69 -17.37 -13.15
N VAL A 193 -8.66 -17.90 -12.40
CA VAL A 193 -9.07 -17.34 -11.11
C VAL A 193 -7.98 -17.54 -10.05
N PHE A 194 -7.25 -18.65 -10.10
CA PHE A 194 -6.09 -18.88 -9.26
C PHE A 194 -4.97 -17.88 -9.56
N ALA A 195 -4.65 -17.62 -10.84
CA ALA A 195 -3.68 -16.60 -11.19
C ALA A 195 -4.12 -15.20 -10.71
N MET A 196 -5.40 -14.85 -10.90
CA MET A 196 -5.99 -13.59 -10.42
C MET A 196 -5.88 -13.46 -8.90
N SER A 197 -6.16 -14.51 -8.13
CA SER A 197 -6.07 -14.47 -6.67
C SER A 197 -4.64 -14.21 -6.18
N LYS A 198 -3.63 -14.75 -6.86
CA LYS A 198 -2.21 -14.47 -6.55
C LYS A 198 -1.82 -13.04 -6.88
N VAL A 199 -2.26 -12.51 -8.02
CA VAL A 199 -2.05 -11.10 -8.38
C VAL A 199 -2.65 -10.19 -7.32
N GLU A 200 -3.89 -10.45 -6.91
CA GLU A 200 -4.59 -9.64 -5.92
C GLU A 200 -3.94 -9.74 -4.52
N LEU A 201 -3.48 -10.92 -4.12
CA LEU A 201 -2.73 -11.09 -2.87
C LEU A 201 -1.47 -10.21 -2.84
N VAL A 202 -0.71 -10.17 -3.94
CA VAL A 202 0.47 -9.31 -4.05
C VAL A 202 0.08 -7.84 -3.92
N LEU A 203 -0.97 -7.38 -4.61
CA LEU A 203 -1.43 -5.99 -4.52
C LEU A 203 -1.86 -5.59 -3.10
N ARG A 204 -2.45 -6.49 -2.31
CA ARG A 204 -2.79 -6.21 -0.92
C ARG A 204 -1.58 -6.14 -0.01
N LEU A 205 -0.62 -7.06 -0.19
CA LEU A 205 0.64 -7.03 0.56
C LEU A 205 1.47 -5.79 0.20
N THR A 206 1.34 -5.31 -1.02
CA THR A 206 1.94 -4.06 -1.52
C THR A 206 1.43 -2.86 -0.73
N ASP A 207 0.11 -2.72 -0.58
CA ASP A 207 -0.48 -1.63 0.21
C ASP A 207 -0.01 -1.65 1.67
N ILE A 208 0.06 -2.85 2.28
CA ILE A 208 0.62 -3.01 3.63
C ILE A 208 2.10 -2.59 3.67
N MET A 209 2.88 -2.96 2.66
CA MET A 209 4.30 -2.61 2.58
C MET A 209 4.51 -1.11 2.42
N GLU A 210 3.72 -0.44 1.58
CA GLU A 210 3.78 1.02 1.37
C GLU A 210 3.54 1.78 2.68
N ARG A 211 2.62 1.30 3.53
CA ARG A 211 2.39 1.85 4.88
C ARG A 211 3.60 1.70 5.80
N TYR A 212 4.25 0.53 5.79
CA TYR A 212 5.50 0.33 6.56
C TYR A 212 6.63 1.22 6.05
N LEU A 213 6.79 1.37 4.73
CA LEU A 213 7.79 2.25 4.13
C LEU A 213 7.56 3.73 4.50
N LEU A 214 6.30 4.16 4.55
CA LEU A 214 5.93 5.49 5.01
C LEU A 214 6.33 5.70 6.47
N ALA A 215 5.95 4.76 7.34
CA ALA A 215 6.24 4.83 8.77
C ALA A 215 7.74 4.78 9.09
N LEU A 216 8.53 4.08 8.27
CA LEU A 216 9.99 3.98 8.43
C LEU A 216 10.75 5.25 8.03
N GLY A 217 10.16 6.12 7.20
CA GLY A 217 10.83 7.32 6.73
C GLY A 217 12.21 7.01 6.12
N ASP A 218 13.25 7.69 6.59
CA ASP A 218 14.62 7.57 6.08
C ASP A 218 15.26 6.21 6.43
N GLU A 219 14.89 5.60 7.56
CA GLU A 219 15.37 4.27 7.97
C GLU A 219 14.89 3.16 7.01
N GLY A 220 13.86 3.46 6.19
CA GLY A 220 13.30 2.57 5.20
C GLY A 220 14.07 2.53 3.87
N PHE A 221 15.18 3.27 3.72
CA PHE A 221 15.86 3.43 2.43
C PHE A 221 16.21 2.10 1.74
N LEU A 222 16.85 1.17 2.46
CA LEU A 222 17.28 -0.10 1.86
C LEU A 222 16.10 -0.98 1.43
N ILE A 223 15.10 -1.12 2.30
CA ILE A 223 13.92 -1.95 2.03
C ILE A 223 13.02 -1.34 0.96
N ARG A 224 12.98 0.00 0.84
CA ARG A 224 12.29 0.72 -0.25
C ARG A 224 12.90 0.37 -1.61
N ASN A 225 14.22 0.40 -1.72
CA ASN A 225 14.91 0.03 -2.97
C ASN A 225 14.61 -1.42 -3.38
N GLN A 226 14.57 -2.35 -2.42
CA GLN A 226 14.22 -3.75 -2.69
C GLN A 226 12.74 -3.88 -3.12
N TYR A 227 11.84 -3.17 -2.45
CA TYR A 227 10.42 -3.11 -2.79
C TYR A 227 10.16 -2.60 -4.21
N GLU A 228 10.80 -1.49 -4.61
CA GLU A 228 10.64 -0.89 -5.93
C GLU A 228 11.09 -1.83 -7.06
N GLN A 229 12.13 -2.62 -6.82
CA GLN A 229 12.60 -3.65 -7.76
C GLN A 229 11.63 -4.83 -7.87
N LEU A 230 10.93 -5.16 -6.78
CA LEU A 230 10.04 -6.32 -6.70
C LEU A 230 8.65 -6.07 -7.30
N ILE A 231 8.04 -4.90 -7.03
CA ILE A 231 6.61 -4.69 -7.31
C ILE A 231 6.27 -4.68 -8.80
N GLY A 232 7.20 -4.20 -9.64
CA GLY A 232 7.21 -4.37 -11.08
C GLY A 232 5.85 -4.23 -11.77
N ARG A 233 5.48 -5.25 -12.55
CA ARG A 233 4.32 -5.28 -13.47
C ARG A 233 3.03 -5.83 -12.87
N THR A 234 2.92 -5.99 -11.55
CA THR A 234 1.76 -6.67 -10.94
C THR A 234 0.44 -5.97 -11.26
N LYS A 235 0.41 -4.63 -11.27
CA LYS A 235 -0.79 -3.87 -11.65
C LYS A 235 -1.19 -4.15 -13.11
N ASP A 236 -0.21 -4.16 -14.01
CA ASP A 236 -0.43 -4.46 -15.44
C ASP A 236 -0.95 -5.88 -15.64
N ASP A 237 -0.41 -6.87 -14.92
CA ASP A 237 -0.86 -8.27 -14.97
C ASP A 237 -2.35 -8.38 -14.61
N ARG A 238 -2.81 -7.63 -13.59
CA ARG A 238 -4.22 -7.60 -13.20
C ARG A 238 -5.09 -7.06 -14.33
N GLU A 239 -4.72 -5.91 -14.90
CA GLU A 239 -5.51 -5.26 -15.95
C GLU A 239 -5.55 -6.13 -17.22
N LEU A 240 -4.45 -6.80 -17.58
CA LEU A 240 -4.41 -7.71 -18.73
C LEU A 240 -5.25 -8.96 -18.53
N LEU A 241 -5.24 -9.57 -17.33
CA LEU A 241 -6.14 -10.68 -17.01
C LEU A 241 -7.61 -10.26 -17.08
N ILE A 242 -7.94 -9.04 -16.63
CA ILE A 242 -9.29 -8.47 -16.75
C ILE A 242 -9.67 -8.30 -18.22
N LYS A 243 -8.76 -7.75 -19.05
CA LYS A 243 -9.00 -7.58 -20.49
C LYS A 243 -9.26 -8.92 -21.20
N ASP A 244 -8.53 -9.97 -20.82
CA ASP A 244 -8.60 -11.28 -21.45
C ASP A 244 -9.80 -12.13 -21.03
N TYR A 245 -10.24 -12.06 -19.76
CA TYR A 245 -11.19 -13.04 -19.22
C TYR A 245 -12.48 -12.46 -18.64
N VAL A 246 -12.58 -11.15 -18.38
CA VAL A 246 -13.82 -10.57 -17.82
C VAL A 246 -14.84 -10.34 -18.92
N ILE A 247 -16.00 -10.99 -18.74
CA ILE A 247 -17.03 -11.17 -19.78
C ILE A 247 -17.86 -9.90 -20.02
N GLU A 248 -18.12 -9.10 -18.97
CA GLU A 248 -19.00 -7.92 -19.05
C GLU A 248 -18.25 -6.60 -18.79
N GLU A 249 -18.51 -5.56 -19.58
CA GLU A 249 -17.95 -4.22 -19.35
C GLU A 249 -18.36 -3.62 -18.00
N ILE A 250 -19.59 -3.90 -17.55
CA ILE A 250 -20.09 -3.49 -16.24
C ILE A 250 -19.26 -4.14 -15.13
N ASN A 251 -18.87 -5.41 -15.31
CA ASN A 251 -17.98 -6.08 -14.39
C ASN A 251 -16.57 -5.51 -14.46
N LYS A 252 -16.03 -5.13 -15.63
CA LYS A 252 -14.71 -4.47 -15.73
C LYS A 252 -14.64 -3.18 -14.92
N LYS A 253 -15.63 -2.29 -15.06
CA LYS A 253 -15.67 -0.99 -14.34
C LYS A 253 -15.77 -1.16 -12.82
N ASN A 254 -16.49 -2.18 -12.37
CA ASN A 254 -16.74 -2.43 -10.95
C ASN A 254 -15.82 -3.51 -10.35
N PHE A 255 -14.99 -4.18 -11.16
CA PHE A 255 -14.16 -5.31 -10.75
C PHE A 255 -13.27 -4.92 -9.58
N LYS A 256 -12.54 -3.81 -9.75
CA LYS A 256 -11.61 -3.28 -8.76
C LYS A 256 -12.30 -3.04 -7.42
N LYS A 257 -13.46 -2.37 -7.41
CA LYS A 257 -14.24 -2.13 -6.18
C LYS A 257 -14.72 -3.43 -5.54
N LYS A 258 -15.23 -4.37 -6.34
CA LYS A 258 -15.75 -5.66 -5.84
C LYS A 258 -14.62 -6.54 -5.26
N ILE A 259 -13.46 -6.56 -5.90
CA ILE A 259 -12.33 -7.38 -5.45
C ILE A 259 -11.61 -6.76 -4.24
N GLU A 260 -11.50 -5.43 -4.17
CA GLU A 260 -10.97 -4.72 -3.00
C GLU A 260 -11.87 -4.91 -1.77
N ALA A 261 -13.18 -5.05 -1.96
CA ALA A 261 -14.13 -5.30 -0.87
C ALA A 261 -14.06 -6.72 -0.27
N LEU A 262 -13.39 -7.68 -0.93
CA LEU A 262 -13.22 -9.02 -0.39
C LEU A 262 -12.32 -9.00 0.85
N SER A 263 -12.62 -9.82 1.86
CA SER A 263 -11.66 -10.06 2.94
C SER A 263 -10.50 -10.94 2.44
N SER A 264 -9.42 -11.00 3.22
CA SER A 264 -8.30 -11.92 2.91
C SER A 264 -8.70 -13.38 2.96
N GLU A 265 -9.72 -13.74 3.75
CA GLU A 265 -10.30 -15.09 3.78
C GLU A 265 -11.10 -15.36 2.50
N ASP A 266 -11.82 -14.36 2.00
CA ASP A 266 -12.61 -14.48 0.77
C ASP A 266 -11.74 -14.63 -0.48
N LEU A 267 -10.49 -14.13 -0.47
CA LEU A 267 -9.55 -14.33 -1.57
C LEU A 267 -9.11 -15.79 -1.76
N ILE A 268 -9.25 -16.61 -0.72
CA ILE A 268 -8.96 -18.05 -0.80
C ILE A 268 -10.11 -18.76 -1.54
N ASP A 269 -11.32 -18.22 -1.45
CA ASP A 269 -12.50 -18.76 -2.12
C ASP A 269 -12.54 -18.30 -3.60
N LEU A 270 -11.94 -19.13 -4.46
CA LEU A 270 -11.91 -18.91 -5.90
C LEU A 270 -13.32 -18.80 -6.51
N SER A 271 -14.35 -19.40 -5.91
CA SER A 271 -15.72 -19.29 -6.43
C SER A 271 -16.24 -17.84 -6.39
N LYS A 272 -15.84 -17.06 -5.37
CA LYS A 272 -16.20 -15.64 -5.24
C LYS A 272 -15.53 -14.80 -6.31
N ILE A 273 -14.24 -15.02 -6.54
CA ILE A 273 -13.48 -14.31 -7.59
C ILE A 273 -14.04 -14.66 -8.97
N ALA A 274 -14.36 -15.93 -9.21
CA ALA A 274 -14.99 -16.36 -10.46
C ALA A 274 -16.32 -15.64 -10.73
N LYS A 275 -17.17 -15.50 -9.71
CA LYS A 275 -18.43 -14.72 -9.78
C LYS A 275 -18.16 -13.26 -10.12
N ILE A 276 -17.16 -12.62 -9.50
CA ILE A 276 -16.80 -11.22 -9.77
C ILE A 276 -16.30 -11.04 -11.20
N MET A 277 -15.56 -12.01 -11.75
CA MET A 277 -15.09 -12.00 -13.14
C MET A 277 -16.21 -12.22 -14.18
N GLY A 278 -17.44 -12.54 -13.73
CA GLY A 278 -18.60 -12.75 -14.59
C GLY A 278 -18.81 -14.20 -15.02
N PHE A 279 -18.14 -15.18 -14.38
CA PHE A 279 -18.37 -16.60 -14.65
C PHE A 279 -19.67 -17.14 -14.01
N SER A 280 -20.51 -16.28 -13.46
CA SER A 280 -21.80 -16.65 -12.87
C SER A 280 -22.82 -17.05 -13.94
N GLY A 281 -23.24 -18.32 -13.96
CA GLY A 281 -24.38 -18.74 -14.81
C GLY A 281 -24.45 -20.23 -15.16
N TYR A 282 -23.39 -21.00 -14.97
CA TYR A 282 -23.39 -22.44 -15.17
C TYR A 282 -22.65 -23.02 -13.97
N ASN A 283 -23.25 -23.99 -13.26
CA ASN A 283 -22.72 -24.72 -12.09
C ASN A 283 -21.27 -24.40 -11.78
N GLU A 284 -20.97 -23.94 -10.54
CA GLU A 284 -19.68 -23.50 -9.94
C GLU A 284 -18.45 -24.41 -10.22
N ASN A 285 -18.27 -24.78 -11.48
CA ASN A 285 -17.37 -25.79 -11.98
C ASN A 285 -16.22 -25.02 -12.60
N LEU A 286 -15.20 -24.84 -11.76
CA LEU A 286 -13.98 -24.17 -12.14
C LEU A 286 -13.20 -24.95 -13.22
N ASP A 287 -13.52 -26.23 -13.46
CA ASP A 287 -12.86 -27.06 -14.48
C ASP A 287 -13.36 -26.78 -15.91
N LYS A 288 -14.33 -25.86 -16.08
CA LYS A 288 -14.81 -25.50 -17.42
C LYS A 288 -13.68 -24.86 -18.23
N PRO A 289 -13.43 -25.32 -19.48
CA PRO A 289 -12.46 -24.69 -20.37
C PRO A 289 -12.80 -23.23 -20.67
N THR A 290 -11.76 -22.40 -20.76
CA THR A 290 -11.85 -20.98 -21.11
C THR A 290 -10.66 -20.58 -21.98
N SER A 291 -10.88 -19.66 -22.92
CA SER A 291 -9.82 -19.18 -23.82
C SER A 291 -9.65 -17.66 -23.63
N PRO A 292 -8.41 -17.15 -23.49
CA PRO A 292 -8.17 -15.72 -23.41
C PRO A 292 -8.41 -15.05 -24.76
N LYS A 293 -8.62 -13.73 -24.74
CA LYS A 293 -8.67 -12.91 -25.95
C LYS A 293 -7.29 -12.75 -26.61
N GLY A 294 -6.24 -12.59 -25.82
CA GLY A 294 -4.84 -12.54 -26.25
C GLY A 294 -4.04 -11.31 -25.80
N TYR A 295 -4.67 -10.36 -25.09
CA TYR A 295 -4.03 -9.12 -24.63
C TYR A 295 -2.74 -9.37 -23.84
N ARG A 296 -2.78 -10.30 -22.89
CA ARG A 296 -1.64 -10.56 -21.98
C ARG A 296 -0.41 -11.10 -22.71
N LEU A 297 -0.59 -12.04 -23.65
CA LEU A 297 0.53 -12.62 -24.40
C LEU A 297 1.04 -11.67 -25.49
N LEU A 298 0.16 -10.93 -26.16
CA LEU A 298 0.57 -9.91 -27.12
C LEU A 298 1.36 -8.79 -26.46
N ASN A 299 0.98 -8.35 -25.26
CA ASN A 299 1.70 -7.31 -24.51
C ASN A 299 3.12 -7.74 -24.05
N LYS A 300 3.43 -9.04 -24.07
CA LYS A 300 4.80 -9.55 -23.83
C LYS A 300 5.72 -9.39 -25.05
N ILE A 301 5.17 -9.15 -26.23
CA ILE A 301 5.94 -8.89 -27.44
C ILE A 301 6.53 -7.48 -27.35
N HIS A 302 7.85 -7.39 -27.41
CA HIS A 302 8.56 -6.14 -27.23
C HIS A 302 8.15 -5.09 -28.28
N LYS A 303 7.86 -3.85 -27.84
CA LYS A 303 7.49 -2.70 -28.71
C LYS A 303 6.22 -2.90 -29.55
N LEU A 304 5.30 -3.77 -29.16
CA LEU A 304 3.99 -3.85 -29.80
C LEU A 304 3.06 -2.76 -29.23
N PRO A 305 2.56 -1.79 -30.03
CA PRO A 305 1.67 -0.74 -29.53
C PRO A 305 0.31 -1.27 -29.08
N GLU A 306 -0.29 -0.67 -28.06
CA GLU A 306 -1.59 -1.10 -27.51
C GLU A 306 -2.72 -1.05 -28.55
N SER A 307 -2.76 -0.02 -29.40
CA SER A 307 -3.76 0.07 -30.48
C SER A 307 -3.69 -1.09 -31.47
N ILE A 308 -2.48 -1.64 -31.70
CA ILE A 308 -2.30 -2.80 -32.57
C ILE A 308 -2.78 -4.08 -31.86
N ILE A 309 -2.55 -4.19 -30.55
CA ILE A 309 -3.06 -5.30 -29.74
C ILE A 309 -4.60 -5.31 -29.78
N GLU A 310 -5.23 -4.16 -29.62
CA GLU A 310 -6.69 -4.00 -29.72
C GLU A 310 -7.20 -4.46 -31.10
N ASN A 311 -6.60 -3.96 -32.19
CA ASN A 311 -6.99 -4.38 -33.54
C ASN A 311 -6.87 -5.90 -33.77
N ILE A 312 -5.80 -6.53 -33.29
CA ILE A 312 -5.62 -8.00 -33.40
C ILE A 312 -6.70 -8.73 -32.62
N VAL A 313 -6.93 -8.32 -31.37
CA VAL A 313 -7.91 -8.99 -30.51
C VAL A 313 -9.32 -8.82 -31.07
N ASP A 314 -9.67 -7.65 -31.58
CA ASP A 314 -10.97 -7.39 -32.15
C ASP A 314 -11.20 -8.16 -33.46
N TYR A 315 -10.15 -8.35 -34.27
CA TYR A 315 -10.20 -9.15 -35.50
C TYR A 315 -10.34 -10.65 -35.24
N PHE A 316 -9.50 -11.22 -34.37
CA PHE A 316 -9.43 -12.68 -34.15
C PHE A 316 -10.32 -13.18 -33.01
N GLY A 317 -10.69 -12.31 -32.06
CA GLY A 317 -11.56 -12.57 -30.91
C GLY A 317 -10.95 -13.43 -29.80
N LYS A 318 -10.19 -14.49 -30.15
CA LYS A 318 -9.59 -15.45 -29.22
C LYS A 318 -8.12 -15.69 -29.54
N LEU A 319 -7.33 -15.95 -28.51
CA LEU A 319 -5.90 -16.26 -28.65
C LEU A 319 -5.65 -17.48 -29.54
N SER A 320 -6.46 -18.53 -29.45
CA SER A 320 -6.27 -19.73 -30.29
C SER A 320 -6.37 -19.41 -31.78
N ASN A 321 -7.24 -18.48 -32.17
CA ASN A 321 -7.33 -18.00 -33.56
C ASN A 321 -6.04 -17.24 -33.94
N ILE A 322 -5.56 -16.34 -33.08
CA ILE A 322 -4.31 -15.58 -33.30
C ILE A 322 -3.11 -16.53 -33.45
N LEU A 323 -3.03 -17.58 -32.63
CA LEU A 323 -1.95 -18.58 -32.67
C LEU A 323 -1.99 -19.44 -33.94
N ASN A 324 -3.15 -19.61 -34.56
CA ASN A 324 -3.29 -20.38 -35.79
C ASN A 324 -3.16 -19.51 -37.05
N ALA A 325 -3.34 -18.20 -36.94
CA ALA A 325 -3.38 -17.26 -38.05
C ALA A 325 -2.09 -17.25 -38.90
N SER A 326 -2.20 -17.23 -40.23
CA SER A 326 -1.04 -17.09 -41.12
C SER A 326 -0.43 -15.69 -41.07
N ILE A 327 0.72 -15.47 -41.72
CA ILE A 327 1.32 -14.13 -41.80
C ILE A 327 0.43 -13.21 -42.65
N GLU A 328 -0.17 -13.77 -43.70
CA GLU A 328 -1.10 -13.07 -44.60
C GLU A 328 -2.36 -12.64 -43.85
N GLU A 329 -2.96 -13.51 -43.02
CA GLU A 329 -4.14 -13.16 -42.20
C GLU A 329 -3.81 -12.09 -41.13
N LEU A 330 -2.58 -12.10 -40.60
CA LEU A 330 -2.13 -11.06 -39.68
C LEU A 330 -1.88 -9.72 -40.41
N ASP A 331 -1.48 -9.74 -41.68
CA ASP A 331 -1.26 -8.54 -42.49
C ASP A 331 -2.57 -7.81 -42.83
N GLU A 332 -3.68 -8.55 -42.95
CA GLU A 332 -5.02 -7.99 -43.18
C GLU A 332 -5.53 -7.11 -42.03
N VAL A 333 -4.98 -7.25 -40.83
CA VAL A 333 -5.37 -6.45 -39.67
C VAL A 333 -4.83 -5.02 -39.79
N GLU A 334 -5.72 -4.05 -39.57
CA GLU A 334 -5.40 -2.64 -39.67
C GLU A 334 -4.16 -2.25 -38.84
N GLY A 335 -3.15 -1.68 -39.51
CA GLY A 335 -1.95 -1.14 -38.87
C GLY A 335 -0.82 -2.13 -38.61
N ILE A 336 -0.92 -3.39 -39.05
CA ILE A 336 0.15 -4.38 -38.87
C ILE A 336 1.20 -4.28 -40.00
N GLY A 337 0.84 -4.62 -41.24
CA GLY A 337 1.82 -4.74 -42.31
C GLY A 337 2.67 -6.02 -42.18
N GLU A 338 3.11 -6.58 -43.31
CA GLU A 338 3.84 -7.86 -43.41
C GLU A 338 5.02 -7.99 -42.41
N ILE A 339 5.79 -6.90 -42.23
CA ILE A 339 6.94 -6.87 -41.31
C ILE A 339 6.50 -7.09 -39.86
N ARG A 340 5.43 -6.42 -39.40
CA ARG A 340 4.94 -6.60 -38.02
C ARG A 340 4.22 -7.93 -37.87
N ALA A 341 3.48 -8.38 -38.89
CA ALA A 341 2.83 -9.69 -38.89
C ALA A 341 3.85 -10.80 -38.65
N THR A 342 4.96 -10.78 -39.39
CA THR A 342 6.08 -11.70 -39.21
C THR A 342 6.70 -11.59 -37.82
N TYR A 343 6.89 -10.37 -37.31
CA TYR A 343 7.43 -10.13 -35.96
C TYR A 343 6.53 -10.71 -34.86
N ILE A 344 5.22 -10.47 -34.94
CA ILE A 344 4.22 -10.98 -33.99
C ILE A 344 4.19 -12.50 -34.00
N ARG A 345 4.09 -13.11 -35.20
CA ARG A 345 4.09 -14.56 -35.40
C ARG A 345 5.32 -15.21 -34.77
N ASN A 346 6.51 -14.68 -35.07
CA ASN A 346 7.77 -15.19 -34.52
C ASN A 346 7.85 -15.01 -32.99
N GLY A 347 7.35 -13.89 -32.47
CA GLY A 347 7.26 -13.64 -31.03
C GLY A 347 6.40 -14.69 -30.31
N LEU A 348 5.20 -14.96 -30.82
CA LEU A 348 4.28 -15.97 -30.28
C LEU A 348 4.88 -17.38 -30.36
N ILE A 349 5.49 -17.76 -31.48
CA ILE A 349 6.17 -19.06 -31.64
C ILE A 349 7.30 -19.22 -30.63
N LYS A 350 8.14 -18.19 -30.44
CA LYS A 350 9.23 -18.21 -29.48
C LYS A 350 8.70 -18.41 -28.05
N MET A 351 7.68 -17.66 -27.66
CA MET A 351 7.09 -17.78 -26.33
C MET A 351 6.44 -19.14 -26.10
N LYS A 352 5.74 -19.69 -27.10
CA LYS A 352 5.16 -21.04 -27.03
C LYS A 352 6.22 -22.11 -26.78
N LYS A 353 7.38 -22.02 -27.46
CA LYS A 353 8.50 -22.95 -27.24
C LYS A 353 9.06 -22.86 -25.82
N LEU A 354 9.23 -21.65 -25.29
CA LEU A 354 9.71 -21.44 -23.92
C LEU A 354 8.73 -21.99 -22.88
N ALA A 355 7.43 -21.73 -23.04
CA ALA A 355 6.41 -22.23 -22.12
C ALA A 355 6.35 -23.77 -22.03
N VAL A 356 6.70 -24.48 -23.11
CA VAL A 356 6.79 -25.96 -23.10
C VAL A 356 8.02 -26.44 -22.33
N LEU A 357 9.15 -25.73 -22.43
CA LEU A 357 10.39 -26.07 -21.72
C LEU A 357 10.26 -25.86 -20.21
N ASP A 358 9.63 -24.75 -19.81
CA ASP A 358 9.41 -24.43 -18.39
C ASP A 358 8.49 -25.45 -17.68
N ARG A 359 7.76 -26.30 -18.43
CA ARG A 359 6.90 -27.37 -17.88
C ARG A 359 7.65 -28.67 -17.59
N GLN A 360 8.90 -28.80 -18.05
CA GLN A 360 9.73 -30.01 -17.89
C GLN A 360 10.69 -29.95 -16.69
N ILE A 361 10.69 -28.82 -15.98
CA ILE A 361 11.46 -28.55 -14.75
C ILE A 361 10.47 -28.47 -13.60
#